data_AF-T1EJD6-F1
#
_entry.id   AF-T1EJD6-F1
#
_cell.length_a   1.000
_cell.length_b   1.000
_cell.length_c   1.000
_cell.angle_alpha   90.00
_cell.angle_beta   90.00
_cell.angle_gamma   90.00
#
_symmetry.space_group_name_H-M   'P 1'
#
loop_
_entity.id
_entity.type
_entity.pdbx_description
1 polymer ?
#
loop_
_entity_poly.entity_id
_entity_poly.type
_entity_poly.pdbx_seq_one_letter_code
_entity_poly.pdbx_strand_id
1 'polypeptide(L)'
;EVLAPNALEWVFVALYVVVFIVGITGNLLVCIVVCTEKWMRTVTNLFIVNLALADFLVILVCLVPSVITNLTKTWYFGETMCKMLVTLQLMSISVSVLTLSAIAVERYYAICHPLKFQATIKRTKLFILLIWIVSIIVAMPEYITVDT
;
A
#
# COMPACT_ATOMS: atom_id res chain seq x y z
N GLU A 1 27.69 -4.30 25.73
CA GLU A 1 28.00 -5.52 24.96
C GLU A 1 27.41 -5.36 23.57
N VAL A 2 28.23 -5.49 22.53
CA VAL A 2 27.77 -5.47 21.14
C VAL A 2 27.13 -6.83 20.89
N LEU A 3 25.80 -6.90 20.99
CA LEU A 3 25.06 -8.09 20.58
C LEU A 3 25.35 -8.29 19.09
N ALA A 4 26.14 -9.32 18.76
CA ALA A 4 26.33 -9.73 17.38
C ALA A 4 24.94 -10.04 16.80
N PRO A 5 24.59 -9.50 15.62
CA PRO A 5 23.27 -9.75 15.06
C PRO A 5 23.03 -11.25 14.90
N ASN A 6 21.96 -11.73 15.55
CA ASN A 6 21.58 -13.13 15.51
C ASN A 6 21.33 -13.54 14.04
N ALA A 7 21.50 -14.82 13.69
CA ALA A 7 21.25 -15.30 12.32
C ALA A 7 19.86 -14.88 11.78
N LEU A 8 18.87 -14.77 12.66
CA LEU A 8 17.54 -14.25 12.36
C LEU A 8 17.54 -12.79 11.88
N GLU A 9 18.34 -11.92 12.49
CA GLU A 9 18.40 -10.50 12.13
C GLU A 9 18.98 -10.31 10.72
N TRP A 10 20.02 -11.07 10.36
CA TRP A 10 20.55 -11.09 9.00
C TRP A 10 19.53 -11.59 7.98
N VAL A 11 18.76 -12.62 8.33
CA VAL A 11 17.66 -13.11 7.48
C VAL A 11 16.59 -12.02 7.31
N PHE A 12 16.19 -11.33 8.38
CA PHE A 12 15.24 -10.22 8.29
C PHE A 12 15.76 -9.10 7.39
N VAL A 13 17.02 -8.67 7.57
CA VAL A 13 17.62 -7.63 6.72
C VAL A 13 17.62 -8.05 5.25
N ALA A 14 18.04 -9.28 4.95
CA ALA A 14 18.03 -9.80 3.59
C ALA A 14 16.61 -9.79 2.99
N LEU A 15 15.60 -10.24 3.74
CA LEU A 15 14.21 -10.23 3.30
C LEU A 15 13.70 -8.80 3.06
N TYR A 16 13.98 -7.86 3.94
CA TYR A 16 13.58 -6.46 3.77
C TYR A 16 14.23 -5.83 2.54
N VAL A 17 15.52 -6.11 2.28
CA VAL A 17 16.21 -5.63 1.07
C VAL A 17 15.55 -6.21 -0.19
N VAL A 18 15.22 -7.51 -0.19
CA VAL A 18 14.52 -8.14 -1.32
C VAL A 18 13.15 -7.51 -1.53
N VAL A 19 12.35 -7.36 -0.47
CA VAL A 19 11.02 -6.72 -0.54
C VAL A 19 11.12 -5.28 -1.01
N PHE A 20 12.12 -4.54 -0.57
CA PHE A 20 12.34 -3.16 -1.00
C PHE A 20 12.64 -3.07 -2.50
N ILE A 21 13.60 -3.88 -2.99
CA ILE A 21 13.98 -3.86 -4.41
C ILE A 21 12.82 -4.32 -5.28
N VAL A 22 12.24 -5.48 -4.98
CA VAL A 22 11.14 -6.07 -5.77
C VAL A 22 9.91 -5.17 -5.69
N GLY A 23 9.59 -4.66 -4.51
CA GLY A 23 8.40 -3.85 -4.31
C GLY A 23 8.49 -2.46 -4.93
N ILE A 24 9.65 -1.77 -4.87
CA ILE A 24 9.82 -0.50 -5.60
C ILE A 24 9.74 -0.75 -7.11
N THR A 25 10.54 -1.70 -7.61
CA THR A 25 10.63 -1.92 -9.07
C THR A 25 9.32 -2.44 -9.64
N GLY A 26 8.68 -3.41 -8.98
CA GLY A 26 7.42 -4.02 -9.40
C GLY A 26 6.26 -3.03 -9.38
N ASN A 27 6.04 -2.33 -8.26
CA ASN A 27 4.91 -1.39 -8.16
C ASN A 27 5.09 -0.18 -9.08
N LEU A 28 6.33 0.31 -9.24
CA LEU A 28 6.61 1.37 -10.19
C LEU A 28 6.38 0.92 -11.64
N LEU A 29 6.80 -0.30 -12.00
CA LEU A 29 6.57 -0.87 -13.33
C LEU A 29 5.07 -0.99 -13.62
N VAL A 30 4.27 -1.48 -12.68
CA VAL A 30 2.81 -1.56 -12.80
C VAL A 30 2.21 -0.19 -13.10
N CYS A 31 2.62 0.84 -12.36
CA CYS A 31 2.19 2.21 -12.59
C CYS A 31 2.56 2.70 -14.00
N ILE A 32 3.82 2.52 -14.40
CA ILE A 32 4.35 2.96 -15.70
C ILE A 32 3.61 2.27 -16.84
N VAL A 33 3.50 0.95 -16.80
CA VAL A 33 2.95 0.13 -17.88
C VAL A 33 1.48 0.48 -18.12
N VAL A 34 0.65 0.53 -17.07
CA VAL A 34 -0.77 0.87 -17.20
C VAL A 34 -0.97 2.33 -17.60
N CYS A 35 -0.15 3.25 -17.10
CA CYS A 35 -0.26 4.67 -17.46
C CYS A 35 0.23 4.95 -18.88
N THR A 36 1.20 4.20 -19.41
CA THR A 36 1.75 4.42 -20.75
C THR A 36 0.88 3.76 -21.82
N GLU A 37 0.46 2.51 -21.58
CA GLU A 37 -0.24 1.70 -22.57
C GLU A 37 -1.75 1.96 -22.56
N LYS A 38 -2.26 2.67 -23.57
CA LYS A 38 -3.68 3.07 -23.66
C LYS A 38 -4.65 1.89 -23.62
N TRP A 39 -4.29 0.77 -24.24
CA TRP A 39 -5.12 -0.44 -24.30
C TRP A 39 -5.23 -1.15 -22.94
N MET A 40 -4.28 -0.91 -22.03
CA MET A 40 -4.32 -1.43 -20.66
C MET A 40 -5.07 -0.53 -19.67
N ARG A 41 -5.64 0.60 -20.10
CA ARG A 41 -6.40 1.50 -19.21
C ARG A 41 -7.84 1.02 -18.97
N THR A 42 -7.97 -0.21 -18.48
CA THR A 42 -9.24 -0.83 -18.10
C THR A 42 -9.60 -0.48 -16.65
N VAL A 43 -10.86 -0.71 -16.26
CA VAL A 43 -11.32 -0.47 -14.88
C VAL A 43 -10.51 -1.27 -13.86
N THR A 44 -10.33 -2.57 -14.08
CA THR A 44 -9.56 -3.42 -13.18
C THR A 44 -8.11 -2.94 -13.07
N ASN A 45 -7.49 -2.53 -14.19
CA ASN A 45 -6.10 -2.07 -14.18
C ASN A 45 -5.93 -0.73 -13.46
N LEU A 46 -6.95 0.13 -13.40
CA LEU A 46 -6.93 1.32 -12.55
C LEU A 46 -6.93 0.98 -11.06
N PHE A 47 -7.65 -0.06 -10.64
CA PHE A 47 -7.57 -0.56 -9.26
C PHE A 47 -6.20 -1.18 -8.96
N ILE A 48 -5.60 -1.90 -9.93
CA ILE A 48 -4.24 -2.43 -9.80
C ILE A 48 -3.22 -1.28 -9.62
N VAL A 49 -3.34 -0.19 -10.38
CA VAL A 49 -2.50 1.00 -10.18
C VAL A 49 -2.74 1.63 -8.81
N ASN A 50 -3.98 1.68 -8.33
CA ASN A 50 -4.27 2.19 -6.98
C ASN A 50 -3.55 1.39 -5.89
N LEU A 51 -3.55 0.05 -6.00
CA LEU A 51 -2.83 -0.83 -5.09
C LEU A 51 -1.32 -0.58 -5.18
N ALA A 52 -0.77 -0.53 -6.39
CA ALA A 52 0.65 -0.30 -6.62
C ALA A 52 1.12 1.06 -6.06
N LEU A 53 0.30 2.11 -6.16
CA LEU A 53 0.61 3.42 -5.58
C LEU A 53 0.64 3.39 -4.05
N ALA A 54 -0.31 2.70 -3.40
CA ALA A 54 -0.34 2.56 -1.96
C ALA A 54 0.86 1.76 -1.43
N ASP A 55 1.18 0.63 -2.08
CA ASP A 55 2.33 -0.21 -1.74
C ASP A 55 3.65 0.54 -1.96
N PHE A 56 3.79 1.23 -3.10
CA PHE A 56 4.97 2.03 -3.39
C PHE A 56 5.21 3.11 -2.31
N LEU A 57 4.14 3.81 -1.89
CA LEU A 57 4.23 4.82 -0.84
C LEU A 57 4.72 4.23 0.49
N VAL A 58 4.16 3.11 0.92
CA VAL A 58 4.56 2.44 2.18
C VAL A 58 5.98 1.90 2.10
N ILE A 59 6.37 1.30 0.98
CA ILE A 59 7.73 0.78 0.82
C ILE A 59 8.76 1.91 0.86
N LEU A 60 8.45 3.03 0.21
CA LEU A 60 9.35 4.19 0.16
C LEU A 60 9.50 4.87 1.54
N VAL A 61 8.40 5.04 2.26
CA VAL A 61 8.38 5.85 3.50
C VAL A 61 8.58 5.01 4.76
N CYS A 62 7.95 3.83 4.84
CA CYS A 62 7.86 3.06 6.08
C CYS A 62 8.94 1.98 6.20
N LEU A 63 9.44 1.42 5.08
CA LEU A 63 10.30 0.24 5.14
C LEU A 63 11.66 0.55 5.78
N VAL A 64 12.32 1.64 5.39
CA VAL A 64 13.65 1.99 5.93
C VAL A 64 13.61 2.31 7.42
N PRO A 65 12.70 3.20 7.92
CA PRO A 65 12.56 3.41 9.36
C PRO A 65 12.21 2.13 10.12
N SER A 66 11.34 1.29 9.56
CA SER A 66 10.96 0.01 10.17
C SER A 66 12.17 -0.91 10.33
N VAL A 67 13.03 -1.05 9.32
CA VAL A 67 14.25 -1.87 9.40
C VAL A 67 15.20 -1.33 10.46
N ILE A 68 15.45 -0.01 10.45
CA ILE A 68 16.36 0.62 11.41
C ILE A 68 15.87 0.39 12.84
N THR A 69 14.59 0.66 13.12
CA THR A 69 14.01 0.45 14.46
C THR A 69 14.01 -1.03 14.87
N ASN A 70 13.80 -1.95 13.93
CA ASN A 70 13.89 -3.38 14.24
C ASN A 70 15.30 -3.85 14.59
N LEU A 71 16.34 -3.26 13.98
CA LEU A 71 17.74 -3.59 14.25
C LEU A 71 18.27 -2.93 15.52
N THR A 72 18.00 -1.65 15.70
CA THR A 72 18.53 -0.87 16.84
C THR A 72 17.66 -0.97 18.08
N LYS A 73 16.46 -1.52 17.96
CA LYS A 73 15.41 -1.53 19.00
C LYS A 73 15.08 -0.13 19.53
N THR A 74 15.41 0.91 18.76
CA THR A 74 15.31 2.31 19.17
C THR A 74 14.71 3.14 18.05
N TRP A 75 13.86 4.11 18.39
CA TRP A 75 13.25 5.02 17.42
C TRP A 75 14.05 6.33 17.29
N TYR A 76 14.47 6.67 16.06
CA TYR A 76 15.32 7.84 15.79
C TYR A 76 14.66 8.95 14.95
N PHE A 77 13.50 8.70 14.34
CA PHE A 77 12.93 9.60 13.31
C PHE A 77 11.98 10.66 13.88
N GLY A 78 11.91 10.80 15.20
CA GLY A 78 11.04 11.75 15.90
C GLY A 78 9.57 11.33 15.95
N GLU A 79 8.79 11.96 16.82
CA GLU A 79 7.40 11.60 17.10
C GLU A 79 6.50 11.62 15.86
N THR A 80 6.63 12.64 15.02
CA THR A 80 5.79 12.80 13.82
C THR A 80 5.94 11.61 12.87
N MET A 81 7.16 11.15 12.61
CA MET A 81 7.38 9.98 11.76
C MET A 81 6.89 8.68 12.42
N CYS A 82 6.90 8.57 13.76
CA CYS A 82 6.39 7.39 14.46
C CYS A 82 4.89 7.24 14.20
N LYS A 83 4.15 8.32 14.46
CA LYS A 83 2.71 8.41 14.21
C LYS A 83 2.38 8.21 12.73
N MET A 84 3.12 8.86 11.83
CA MET A 84 2.91 8.70 10.38
C MET A 84 3.19 7.28 9.89
N LEU A 85 4.20 6.59 10.42
CA LEU A 85 4.55 5.23 9.99
C LEU A 85 3.40 4.25 10.25
N VAL A 86 2.87 4.23 11.48
CA VAL A 86 1.74 3.37 11.87
C VAL A 86 0.50 3.75 11.06
N THR A 87 0.22 5.04 10.93
CA THR A 87 -0.93 5.56 10.18
C THR A 87 -0.87 5.17 8.70
N LEU A 88 0.28 5.32 8.04
CA LEU A 88 0.44 4.99 6.62
C LEU A 88 0.34 3.49 6.36
N GLN A 89 0.86 2.65 7.26
CA GLN A 89 0.72 1.20 7.17
C GLN A 89 -0.76 0.79 7.27
N LEU A 90 -1.50 1.32 8.25
CA LEU A 90 -2.93 1.02 8.40
C LEU A 90 -3.76 1.55 7.22
N MET A 91 -3.45 2.77 6.76
CA MET A 91 -4.08 3.34 5.57
C MET A 91 -3.86 2.45 4.35
N SER A 92 -2.64 1.96 4.11
CA SER A 92 -2.35 1.08 2.97
C SER A 92 -3.09 -0.26 3.06
N ILE A 93 -3.15 -0.86 4.25
CA ILE A 93 -3.95 -2.08 4.48
C ILE A 93 -5.42 -1.82 4.12
N SER A 94 -5.98 -0.71 4.60
CA SER A 94 -7.35 -0.31 4.29
C SER A 94 -7.57 -0.09 2.79
N VAL A 95 -6.69 0.66 2.13
CA VAL A 95 -6.76 0.91 0.68
C VAL A 95 -6.71 -0.42 -0.08
N SER A 96 -5.81 -1.32 0.31
CA SER A 96 -5.63 -2.62 -0.33
C SER A 96 -6.88 -3.49 -0.24
N VAL A 97 -7.43 -3.66 0.97
CA VAL A 97 -8.63 -4.48 1.21
C VAL A 97 -9.85 -3.90 0.48
N LEU A 98 -10.06 -2.59 0.53
CA LEU A 98 -11.17 -1.94 -0.16
C LEU A 98 -11.01 -2.01 -1.68
N THR A 99 -9.78 -1.89 -2.20
CA THR A 99 -9.48 -2.03 -3.62
C THR A 99 -9.74 -3.44 -4.12
N LEU A 100 -9.25 -4.46 -3.39
CA LEU A 100 -9.50 -5.87 -3.72
C LEU A 100 -10.99 -6.21 -3.66
N SER A 101 -11.70 -5.67 -2.67
CA SER A 101 -13.16 -5.80 -2.57
C SER A 101 -13.87 -5.17 -3.78
N ALA A 102 -13.45 -3.97 -4.20
CA ALA A 102 -14.01 -3.31 -5.36
C ALA A 102 -13.75 -4.08 -6.67
N ILE A 103 -12.55 -4.67 -6.82
CA ILE A 103 -12.24 -5.58 -7.95
C ILE A 103 -13.18 -6.79 -7.92
N ALA A 104 -13.34 -7.44 -6.76
CA ALA A 104 -14.22 -8.60 -6.63
C ALA A 104 -15.68 -8.26 -7.01
N VAL A 105 -16.18 -7.11 -6.56
CA VAL A 105 -17.51 -6.61 -6.91
C VAL A 105 -17.62 -6.32 -8.42
N GLU A 106 -16.64 -5.66 -9.01
CA GLU A 106 -16.61 -5.38 -10.46
C GLU A 106 -16.68 -6.68 -11.26
N ARG A 107 -15.87 -7.69 -10.91
CA ARG A 107 -15.88 -9.00 -11.56
C ARG A 107 -17.19 -9.75 -11.37
N TYR A 108 -17.76 -9.72 -10.16
CA TYR A 108 -19.06 -10.32 -9.88
C TYR A 108 -20.15 -9.75 -10.80
N TYR A 109 -20.25 -8.43 -10.90
CA TYR A 109 -21.25 -7.79 -11.75
C TYR A 109 -21.01 -8.03 -13.24
N ALA A 110 -19.75 -8.04 -13.69
CA ALA A 110 -19.42 -8.33 -15.08
C ALA A 110 -19.83 -9.75 -15.52
N ILE A 111 -19.69 -10.74 -14.61
CA ILE A 111 -19.98 -12.15 -14.90
C ILE A 111 -21.47 -12.46 -14.68
N CYS A 112 -22.01 -12.12 -13.51
CA CYS A 112 -23.36 -12.52 -13.11
C CYS A 112 -24.46 -11.59 -13.65
N HIS A 113 -24.12 -10.34 -13.98
CA HIS A 113 -25.10 -9.32 -14.38
C HIS A 113 -24.63 -8.45 -15.56
N PRO A 114 -24.25 -9.05 -16.71
CA PRO A 114 -23.57 -8.36 -17.82
C PRO A 114 -24.35 -7.20 -18.44
N LEU A 115 -25.69 -7.19 -18.33
CA LEU A 115 -26.56 -6.14 -18.87
C LEU A 115 -26.93 -5.04 -17.87
N LYS A 116 -26.67 -5.23 -16.57
CA LYS A 116 -27.08 -4.28 -15.52
C LYS A 116 -25.97 -3.33 -15.09
N PHE A 117 -24.71 -3.75 -15.19
CA PHE A 117 -23.59 -2.96 -14.66
C PHE A 117 -22.40 -2.99 -15.60
N GLN A 118 -22.12 -1.83 -16.21
CA GLN A 118 -20.87 -1.58 -16.91
C GLN A 118 -20.06 -0.59 -16.07
N ALA A 119 -18.94 -1.08 -15.55
CA ALA A 119 -18.00 -0.21 -14.85
C ALA A 119 -17.39 0.79 -15.84
N THR A 120 -17.44 2.08 -15.50
CA THR A 120 -16.86 3.13 -16.33
C THR A 120 -15.65 3.74 -15.63
N ILE A 121 -14.65 4.16 -16.40
CA ILE A 121 -13.42 4.78 -15.89
C ILE A 121 -13.74 5.96 -14.94
N LYS A 122 -14.78 6.77 -15.25
CA LYS A 122 -15.21 7.88 -14.40
C LYS A 122 -15.68 7.41 -13.02
N ARG A 123 -16.53 6.37 -12.97
CA ARG A 123 -17.00 5.77 -11.71
C ARG A 123 -15.86 5.12 -10.93
N THR A 124 -14.94 4.44 -11.61
CA THR A 124 -13.76 3.83 -10.98
C THR A 124 -12.88 4.86 -10.31
N LYS A 125 -12.60 6.00 -10.97
CA LYS A 125 -11.83 7.09 -10.35
C LYS A 125 -12.52 7.67 -9.11
N LEU A 126 -13.85 7.79 -9.14
CA LEU A 126 -14.63 8.20 -7.97
C LEU A 126 -14.53 7.16 -6.84
N PHE A 127 -14.64 5.87 -7.14
CA PHE A 127 -14.46 4.82 -6.13
C PHE A 127 -13.06 4.83 -5.53
N ILE A 128 -12.01 5.01 -6.33
CA ILE A 128 -10.65 5.16 -5.84
C ILE A 128 -10.55 6.34 -4.88
N LEU A 129 -11.09 7.51 -5.23
CA LEU A 129 -11.12 8.67 -4.34
C LEU A 129 -11.82 8.36 -3.00
N LEU A 130 -12.97 7.67 -3.06
CA LEU A 130 -13.71 7.26 -1.86
C LEU A 130 -12.92 6.28 -1.00
N ILE A 131 -12.20 5.32 -1.62
CA ILE A 131 -11.33 4.39 -0.92
C ILE A 131 -10.27 5.17 -0.12
N TRP A 132 -9.58 6.13 -0.74
CA TRP A 132 -8.60 6.95 -0.04
C TRP A 132 -9.19 7.73 1.13
N ILE A 133 -10.35 8.38 0.93
CA ILE A 133 -11.03 9.13 2.00
C ILE A 133 -11.38 8.20 3.17
N VAL A 134 -11.99 7.05 2.89
CA VAL A 134 -12.37 6.07 3.92
C VAL A 134 -11.14 5.53 4.64
N SER A 135 -10.08 5.17 3.91
CA SER A 135 -8.85 4.66 4.49
C SER A 135 -8.12 5.67 5.36
N ILE A 136 -8.14 6.96 4.98
CA ILE A 136 -7.61 8.03 5.85
C ILE A 136 -8.45 8.12 7.12
N ILE A 137 -9.79 8.16 7.02
CA ILE A 137 -10.67 8.23 8.19
C ILE A 137 -10.44 7.04 9.14
N VAL A 138 -10.29 5.83 8.59
CA VAL A 138 -10.02 4.62 9.38
C VAL A 138 -8.63 4.66 10.03
N ALA A 139 -7.64 5.25 9.38
CA ALA A 139 -6.27 5.32 9.90
C ALA A 139 -6.03 6.50 10.86
N MET A 140 -6.84 7.56 10.79
CA MET A 140 -6.69 8.77 11.62
C MET A 140 -6.64 8.52 13.13
N PRO A 141 -7.43 7.59 13.73
CA PRO A 141 -7.34 7.30 15.16
C PRO A 141 -5.93 6.92 15.60
N GLU A 142 -5.21 6.10 14.83
CA GLU A 142 -3.83 5.68 15.16
C GLU A 142 -2.89 6.87 15.26
N TYR A 143 -3.04 7.88 14.40
CA TYR A 143 -2.23 9.08 14.48
C TYR A 143 -2.40 9.82 15.81
N ILE A 144 -3.61 9.74 16.40
CA ILE A 144 -3.96 10.43 17.64
C ILE A 144 -3.58 9.59 18.86
N THR A 145 -3.78 8.27 18.82
CA THR A 145 -3.64 7.36 19.96
C THR A 145 -2.26 6.75 20.13
N VAL A 146 -1.42 6.76 19.09
CA VAL A 146 -0.03 6.30 19.22
C VAL A 146 0.73 7.30 20.09
N ASP A 147 0.79 6.99 21.38
CA ASP A 147 1.63 7.66 22.37
C ASP A 147 3.08 7.15 22.25
N THR A 148 4.05 8.06 22.36
CA THR A 148 5.50 7.79 22.29
C THR A 148 6.07 7.24 23.58
#